data_AF-A0A5B1BP78-F1
#
_entry.id   AF-A0A5B1BP78-F1
#
_cell.length_a   1.000
_cell.length_b   1.000
_cell.length_c   1.000
_cell.angle_alpha   90.00
_cell.angle_beta   90.00
_cell.angle_gamma   90.00
#
_symmetry.space_group_name_H-M   'P 1'
#
loop_
_entity.id
_entity.type
_entity.pdbx_description
1 polymer ?
#
loop_
_entity_poly.entity_id
_entity_poly.type
_entity_poly.pdbx_seq_one_letter_code
_entity_poly.pdbx_strand_id
1 'polypeptide(L)'
;MTLRPCIVCGEVTAKSRCEDHRPKRPAKDLPRDHPHMNPARWKAASASARRRQPWCLDCGAVEDLTVDHVISIDEDPSLAYEPLNFAVRCRPCNSRRGATGCTDDERMAILDAITARETRGGTPRQKGLRRGGKAQGALHTRGGYAC
;
A
#
# COMPACT_ATOMS: atom_id res chain seq x y z
N MET A 1 9.10 -9.52 40.98
CA MET A 1 8.18 -9.30 39.84
C MET A 1 7.11 -8.32 40.28
N THR A 2 6.88 -7.23 39.56
CA THR A 2 5.88 -6.23 39.95
C THR A 2 4.54 -6.58 39.30
N LEU A 3 3.55 -6.93 40.10
CA LEU A 3 2.18 -7.16 39.62
C LEU A 3 1.53 -5.81 39.29
N ARG A 4 0.75 -5.77 38.21
CA ARG A 4 0.05 -4.58 37.73
C ARG A 4 -1.37 -4.95 37.27
N PRO A 5 -2.34 -4.03 37.39
CA PRO A 5 -3.68 -4.28 36.88
C PRO A 5 -3.67 -4.31 35.34
N CYS A 6 -4.48 -5.20 34.76
CA CYS A 6 -4.76 -5.23 33.34
C CYS A 6 -5.38 -3.89 32.92
N ILE A 7 -4.86 -3.29 31.84
CA ILE A 7 -5.36 -1.99 31.34
C ILE A 7 -6.77 -2.03 30.74
N VAL A 8 -7.40 -3.22 30.65
CA VAL A 8 -8.75 -3.39 30.11
C VAL A 8 -9.74 -3.76 31.21
N CYS A 9 -9.46 -4.81 31.99
CA CYS A 9 -10.38 -5.31 33.03
C CYS A 9 -9.94 -5.07 34.47
N GLY A 10 -8.72 -4.57 34.71
CA GLY A 10 -8.21 -4.30 36.05
C GLY A 10 -7.68 -5.52 36.82
N GLU A 11 -7.80 -6.74 36.28
CA GLU A 11 -7.27 -7.96 36.89
C GLU A 11 -5.76 -7.85 37.17
N VAL A 12 -5.31 -8.28 38.34
CA VAL A 12 -3.91 -8.19 38.74
C VAL A 12 -3.09 -9.28 38.03
N THR A 13 -2.16 -8.87 37.17
CA THR A 13 -1.34 -9.80 36.40
C THR A 13 0.13 -9.40 36.44
N ALA A 14 1.02 -10.29 35.99
CA ALA A 14 2.44 -9.98 35.85
C ALA A 14 2.76 -9.08 34.63
N LYS A 15 1.78 -8.80 33.77
CA LYS A 15 1.93 -8.04 32.52
C LYS A 15 0.98 -6.83 32.53
N SER A 16 1.00 -6.04 31.45
CA SER A 16 0.05 -4.92 31.28
C SER A 16 -1.36 -5.38 30.88
N ARG A 17 -1.55 -6.62 30.42
CA ARG A 17 -2.84 -7.22 30.07
C ARG A 17 -2.90 -8.68 30.51
N CYS A 18 -4.07 -9.15 30.95
CA CYS A 18 -4.33 -10.58 31.20
C CYS A 18 -4.33 -11.38 29.90
N GLU A 19 -4.35 -12.72 29.99
CA GLU A 19 -4.30 -13.58 28.80
C GLU A 19 -5.55 -13.41 27.91
N ASP A 20 -6.72 -13.11 28.48
CA ASP A 20 -7.95 -12.83 27.71
C ASP A 20 -7.86 -11.53 26.90
N HIS A 21 -7.26 -10.49 27.49
CA HIS A 21 -7.07 -9.20 26.83
C HIS A 21 -5.75 -9.10 26.07
N ARG A 22 -5.01 -10.21 25.96
CA ARG A 22 -3.77 -10.24 25.21
C ARG A 22 -4.08 -10.20 23.70
N PRO A 23 -3.39 -9.36 22.91
CA PRO A 23 -3.51 -9.42 21.46
C PRO A 23 -3.17 -10.83 20.97
N LYS A 24 -4.08 -11.43 20.18
CA LYS A 24 -3.90 -12.79 19.63
C LYS A 24 -2.61 -12.94 18.82
N ARG A 25 -2.18 -11.87 18.15
CA ARG A 25 -0.92 -11.79 17.40
C ARG A 25 -0.16 -10.52 17.79
N PRO A 26 0.98 -10.61 18.48
CA PRO A 26 1.74 -9.41 18.81
C PRO A 26 2.47 -8.90 17.56
N ALA A 27 2.68 -7.58 17.47
CA ALA A 27 3.25 -6.96 16.28
C ALA A 27 4.62 -7.53 15.87
N LYS A 28 5.42 -7.99 16.83
CA LYS A 28 6.73 -8.62 16.59
C LYS A 28 6.67 -9.92 15.77
N ASP A 29 5.52 -10.58 15.73
CA ASP A 29 5.33 -11.85 15.02
C ASP A 29 4.72 -11.60 13.62
N LEU A 30 4.51 -10.34 13.23
CA LEU A 30 4.00 -9.97 11.91
C LEU A 30 5.12 -10.02 10.86
N PRO A 31 4.80 -10.36 9.60
CA PRO A 31 5.74 -10.28 8.49
C PRO A 31 6.37 -8.89 8.37
N ARG A 32 7.62 -8.81 7.91
CA ARG A 32 8.34 -7.53 7.75
C ARG A 32 7.64 -6.57 6.77
N ASP A 33 6.95 -7.12 5.77
CA ASP A 33 6.15 -6.36 4.80
C ASP A 33 4.75 -6.01 5.31
N HIS A 34 4.40 -6.35 6.55
CA HIS A 34 3.15 -5.91 7.14
C HIS A 34 3.15 -4.38 7.31
N PRO A 35 2.07 -3.66 6.98
CA PRO A 35 2.01 -2.19 7.10
C PRO A 35 2.38 -1.64 8.48
N HIS A 36 2.02 -2.35 9.55
CA HIS A 36 2.44 -2.02 10.93
C HIS A 36 3.96 -2.07 11.15
N MET A 37 4.69 -2.92 10.41
CA MET A 37 6.15 -3.05 10.51
C MET A 37 6.88 -2.03 9.63
N ASN A 38 6.21 -1.49 8.60
CA ASN A 38 6.77 -0.48 7.71
C ASN A 38 5.82 0.73 7.53
N PRO A 39 5.72 1.58 8.58
CA PRO A 39 4.77 2.69 8.61
C PRO A 39 5.09 3.77 7.57
N ALA A 40 6.36 3.95 7.21
CA ALA A 40 6.77 4.92 6.19
C ALA A 40 6.26 4.53 4.80
N ARG A 41 6.46 3.26 4.41
CA ARG A 41 5.96 2.72 3.13
C ARG A 41 4.43 2.77 3.08
N TRP A 42 3.76 2.40 4.17
CA TRP A 42 2.30 2.50 4.26
C TRP A 42 1.80 3.93 4.13
N LYS A 43 2.41 4.89 4.83
CA LYS A 43 2.05 6.32 4.73
C LYS A 43 2.16 6.83 3.30
N ALA A 44 3.21 6.45 2.58
CA ALA A 44 3.41 6.82 1.18
C ALA A 44 2.37 6.18 0.25
N ALA A 45 2.11 4.88 0.40
CA ALA A 45 1.13 4.12 -0.37
C ALA A 45 -0.30 4.69 -0.17
N SER A 46 -0.69 4.87 1.10
CA SER A 46 -1.97 5.45 1.51
C SER A 46 -2.16 6.87 0.96
N ALA A 47 -1.13 7.71 1.03
CA ALA A 47 -1.18 9.04 0.42
C ALA A 47 -1.32 8.99 -1.10
N SER A 48 -0.66 8.04 -1.77
CA SER A 48 -0.79 7.85 -3.21
C SER A 48 -2.19 7.38 -3.62
N ALA A 49 -2.82 6.50 -2.85
CA ALA A 49 -4.18 6.03 -3.11
C ALA A 49 -5.19 7.19 -3.00
N ARG A 50 -5.15 7.97 -1.91
CA ARG A 50 -6.02 9.14 -1.73
C ARG A 50 -5.83 10.23 -2.78
N ARG A 51 -4.62 10.38 -3.33
CA ARG A 51 -4.38 11.32 -4.45
C ARG A 51 -5.04 10.85 -5.76
N ARG A 52 -5.09 9.54 -5.99
CA ARG A 52 -5.72 8.96 -7.20
C ARG A 52 -7.23 8.92 -7.09
N GLN A 53 -7.74 8.71 -5.88
CA GLN A 53 -9.17 8.68 -5.55
C GLN A 53 -9.42 9.63 -4.38
N PRO A 54 -9.55 10.95 -4.62
CA PRO A 54 -9.85 11.95 -3.60
C PRO A 54 -11.34 11.99 -3.20
N TRP A 55 -12.01 10.83 -3.17
CA TRP A 55 -13.40 10.67 -2.73
C TRP A 55 -13.61 9.28 -2.15
N CYS A 56 -14.66 9.09 -1.35
CA CYS A 56 -15.06 7.80 -0.82
C CYS A 56 -15.71 6.96 -1.92
N LEU A 57 -15.26 5.72 -2.09
CA LEU A 57 -15.85 4.78 -3.05
C LEU A 57 -17.36 4.54 -2.83
N ASP A 58 -17.80 4.51 -1.58
CA ASP A 58 -19.18 4.09 -1.25
C ASP A 58 -20.17 5.26 -1.22
N CYS A 59 -19.78 6.42 -0.68
CA CYS A 59 -20.69 7.56 -0.48
C CYS A 59 -20.25 8.87 -1.17
N GLY A 60 -19.08 8.90 -1.80
CA GLY A 60 -18.57 10.10 -2.49
C GLY A 60 -18.03 11.21 -1.60
N ALA A 61 -18.06 11.06 -0.27
CA ALA A 61 -17.47 12.05 0.65
C ALA A 61 -15.99 12.33 0.32
N VAL A 62 -15.55 13.57 0.44
CA VAL A 62 -14.17 14.01 0.11
C VAL A 62 -13.30 14.28 1.32
N GLU A 63 -13.87 14.16 2.53
CA GLU A 63 -13.22 14.44 3.80
C GLU A 63 -13.05 13.18 4.66
N ASP A 64 -12.14 13.24 5.64
CA ASP A 64 -11.76 12.13 6.55
C ASP A 64 -11.58 10.78 5.81
N LEU A 65 -10.86 10.85 4.70
CA LEU A 65 -10.56 9.70 3.86
C LEU A 65 -9.48 8.82 4.51
N THR A 66 -9.81 7.54 4.59
CA THR A 66 -8.96 6.45 5.02
C THR A 66 -8.68 5.52 3.84
N VAL A 67 -7.63 4.71 3.96
CA VAL A 67 -7.27 3.69 2.97
C VAL A 67 -7.19 2.38 3.70
N ASP A 68 -7.85 1.37 3.15
CA ASP A 68 -7.86 0.03 3.71
C ASP A 68 -7.65 -1.00 2.59
N HIS A 69 -7.32 -2.23 3.00
CA HIS A 69 -7.19 -3.36 2.11
C HIS A 69 -8.57 -3.95 1.80
N VAL A 70 -8.83 -4.24 0.52
CA VAL A 70 -10.07 -4.92 0.11
C VAL A 70 -10.02 -6.36 0.61
N ILE A 71 -8.98 -7.09 0.23
CA ILE A 71 -8.60 -8.42 0.72
C ILE A 71 -7.64 -8.23 1.90
N SER A 72 -7.96 -8.85 3.04
CA SER A 72 -7.17 -8.73 4.27
C SER A 72 -5.74 -9.24 4.09
N ILE A 73 -4.79 -8.57 4.74
CA ILE A 73 -3.37 -8.95 4.76
C ILE A 73 -3.14 -10.26 5.50
N ASP A 74 -4.01 -10.59 6.47
CA ASP A 74 -3.96 -11.89 7.15
C ASP A 74 -4.33 -13.04 6.20
N GLU A 75 -5.13 -12.75 5.17
CA GLU A 75 -5.53 -13.72 4.16
C GLU A 75 -4.46 -13.87 3.08
N ASP A 76 -4.02 -12.75 2.49
CA ASP A 76 -2.94 -12.74 1.51
C ASP A 76 -1.93 -11.62 1.81
N PRO A 77 -0.81 -11.95 2.48
CA PRO A 77 0.25 -11.00 2.78
C PRO A 77 0.93 -10.40 1.55
N SER A 78 0.87 -11.07 0.39
CA SER A 78 1.50 -10.60 -0.85
C SER A 78 0.83 -9.32 -1.39
N LEU A 79 -0.44 -9.13 -1.06
CA LEU A 79 -1.25 -7.99 -1.49
C LEU A 79 -1.13 -6.76 -0.57
N ALA A 80 -0.26 -6.81 0.45
CA ALA A 80 -0.11 -5.74 1.45
C ALA A 80 0.20 -4.35 0.84
N TYR A 81 0.88 -4.33 -0.31
CA TYR A 81 1.23 -3.10 -1.02
C TYR A 81 0.76 -3.06 -2.48
N GLU A 82 -0.18 -3.93 -2.84
CA GLU A 82 -0.77 -3.96 -4.18
C GLU A 82 -1.76 -2.79 -4.34
N PRO A 83 -1.50 -1.79 -5.22
CA PRO A 83 -2.38 -0.63 -5.35
C PRO A 83 -3.81 -0.97 -5.76
N LEU A 84 -4.02 -2.08 -6.49
CA LEU A 84 -5.37 -2.54 -6.84
C LEU A 84 -6.15 -3.09 -5.64
N ASN A 85 -5.46 -3.55 -4.59
CA ASN A 85 -6.09 -4.05 -3.36
C ASN A 85 -6.45 -2.91 -2.38
N PHE A 86 -6.19 -1.64 -2.72
CA PHE A 86 -6.52 -0.51 -1.86
C PHE A 86 -7.89 0.07 -2.21
N ALA A 87 -8.68 0.37 -1.17
CA ALA A 87 -9.92 1.13 -1.31
C ALA A 87 -9.84 2.42 -0.48
N VAL A 88 -10.17 3.56 -1.09
CA VAL A 88 -10.32 4.83 -0.38
C VAL A 88 -11.76 4.99 0.08
N ARG A 89 -11.96 5.13 1.38
CA ARG A 89 -13.27 5.30 2.02
C ARG A 89 -13.21 6.34 3.12
N CYS A 90 -14.28 7.09 3.32
CA CYS A 90 -14.40 7.90 4.53
C CYS A 90 -14.46 6.99 5.76
N ARG A 91 -14.01 7.48 6.91
CA ARG A 91 -13.99 6.71 8.17
C ARG A 91 -15.29 5.96 8.50
N PRO A 92 -16.51 6.55 8.41
CA PRO A 92 -17.73 5.81 8.75
C PRO A 92 -18.03 4.66 7.78
N CYS A 93 -17.78 4.83 6.48
CA CYS A 93 -17.95 3.75 5.51
C CYS A 93 -16.91 2.64 5.73
N ASN A 94 -15.66 3.01 6.05
CA ASN A 94 -14.63 2.03 6.36
C ASN A 94 -14.97 1.21 7.62
N SER A 95 -15.42 1.87 8.69
CA SER A 95 -15.84 1.19 9.91
C SER A 95 -16.99 0.21 9.69
N ARG A 96 -17.98 0.58 8.86
CA ARG A 96 -19.10 -0.31 8.52
C ARG A 96 -18.62 -1.55 7.77
N ARG A 97 -17.67 -1.39 6.83
CA ARG A 97 -17.11 -2.52 6.08
C ARG A 97 -16.25 -3.44 6.93
N GLY A 98 -15.51 -2.89 7.90
CA GLY A 98 -14.77 -3.69 8.87
C GLY A 98 -15.64 -4.70 9.62
N ALA A 99 -16.95 -4.44 9.76
CA ALA A 99 -17.91 -5.37 10.34
C ALA A 99 -18.43 -6.43 9.35
N THR A 100 -18.46 -6.15 8.04
CA THR A 100 -19.01 -7.04 7.01
C THR A 100 -17.97 -7.90 6.29
N GLY A 101 -16.69 -7.47 6.29
CA GLY A 101 -15.62 -8.16 5.58
C GLY A 101 -15.60 -7.93 4.07
N CYS A 102 -14.76 -8.68 3.38
CA CYS A 102 -14.66 -8.74 1.92
C CYS A 102 -15.62 -9.79 1.36
N THR A 103 -16.38 -9.46 0.32
CA THR A 103 -17.19 -10.46 -0.39
C THR A 103 -16.34 -11.25 -1.38
N ASP A 104 -16.81 -12.43 -1.78
CA ASP A 104 -16.12 -13.25 -2.78
C ASP A 104 -16.13 -12.58 -4.17
N ASP A 105 -17.19 -11.84 -4.50
CA ASP A 105 -17.25 -11.06 -5.74
C ASP A 105 -16.20 -9.94 -5.76
N GLU A 106 -16.04 -9.20 -4.65
CA GLU A 106 -14.99 -8.18 -4.50
C GLU A 106 -13.61 -8.81 -4.65
N ARG A 107 -13.39 -9.96 -4.00
CA ARG A 107 -12.14 -10.71 -4.08
C ARG A 107 -11.81 -11.09 -5.51
N MET A 108 -12.75 -11.73 -6.21
CA MET A 108 -12.56 -12.14 -7.61
C MET A 108 -12.26 -10.94 -8.50
N ALA A 109 -13.00 -9.83 -8.36
CA ALA A 109 -12.78 -8.63 -9.14
C ALA A 109 -11.36 -8.06 -8.98
N ILE A 110 -10.81 -8.08 -7.76
CA ILE A 110 -9.44 -7.62 -7.49
C ILE A 110 -8.41 -8.57 -8.11
N LEU A 111 -8.55 -9.88 -7.90
CA LEU A 111 -7.61 -10.88 -8.44
C LEU A 111 -7.61 -10.88 -9.98
N ASP A 112 -8.78 -10.76 -10.60
CA ASP A 112 -8.93 -10.64 -12.05
C ASP A 112 -8.27 -9.36 -12.56
N ALA A 113 -8.44 -8.23 -11.86
CA ALA A 113 -7.82 -6.97 -12.24
C ALA A 113 -6.28 -7.02 -12.16
N ILE A 114 -5.73 -7.68 -11.15
CA ILE A 114 -4.30 -7.93 -10.99
C ILE A 114 -3.80 -8.78 -12.16
N THR A 115 -4.44 -9.92 -12.41
CA THR A 115 -4.10 -10.83 -13.51
C THR A 115 -4.19 -10.14 -14.88
N ALA A 116 -5.23 -9.34 -15.11
CA ALA A 116 -5.39 -8.57 -16.34
C ALA A 116 -4.32 -7.48 -16.50
N ARG A 117 -3.82 -6.89 -15.42
CA ARG A 117 -2.69 -5.94 -15.47
C ARG A 117 -1.39 -6.66 -15.83
N GLU A 118 -1.15 -7.83 -15.26
CA GLU A 118 0.05 -8.63 -15.52
C GLU A 118 0.11 -9.11 -16.98
N THR A 119 -0.99 -9.64 -17.50
CA THR A 119 -1.09 -10.09 -18.90
C THR A 119 -0.88 -8.93 -19.89
N ARG A 120 -1.46 -7.75 -19.64
CA ARG A 120 -1.22 -6.54 -20.45
C ARG A 120 0.22 -6.01 -20.35
N GLY A 121 0.89 -6.24 -19.22
CA GLY A 121 2.28 -5.88 -18.97
C GLY A 121 3.31 -6.81 -19.61
N GLY A 122 2.87 -7.87 -20.29
CA GLY A 122 3.72 -8.92 -20.87
C GLY A 122 4.58 -8.53 -22.08
N THR A 123 4.50 -7.29 -22.58
CA THR A 123 5.50 -6.82 -23.56
C THR A 123 6.83 -6.58 -22.81
N PRO A 124 7.94 -7.25 -23.18
CA PRO A 124 9.20 -7.09 -22.46
C PRO A 124 9.60 -5.62 -22.48
N ARG A 125 9.76 -5.00 -21.30
CA ARG A 125 10.43 -3.70 -21.19
C ARG A 125 11.82 -3.86 -21.80
N GLN A 126 12.01 -3.41 -23.04
CA GLN A 126 13.33 -3.33 -23.66
C GLN A 126 14.22 -2.54 -22.70
N LYS A 127 15.20 -3.24 -22.11
CA LYS A 127 16.25 -2.65 -21.28
C LYS A 127 16.86 -1.50 -22.10
N GLY A 128 16.68 -0.28 -21.60
CA GLY A 128 16.90 0.95 -22.36
C GLY A 128 18.20 0.95 -23.17
N LEU A 129 18.06 1.28 -24.45
CA LEU A 129 19.19 1.66 -25.31
C LEU A 129 19.93 2.80 -24.60
N ARG A 130 21.15 2.53 -24.13
CA ARG A 130 21.99 3.54 -23.48
C ARG A 130 22.19 4.70 -24.45
N ARG A 131 21.64 5.87 -24.11
CA ARG A 131 21.93 7.16 -24.76
C ARG A 131 23.41 7.49 -24.51
N GLY A 132 24.28 6.95 -25.35
CA GLY A 132 25.73 7.11 -25.28
C GLY A 132 26.32 7.47 -26.64
N GLY A 133 25.65 8.32 -27.42
CA GLY A 133 26.20 8.93 -28.62
C GLY A 133 26.74 10.31 -28.28
N LYS A 134 28.06 10.45 -28.14
CA LYS A 134 28.72 11.77 -28.11
C LYS A 134 28.54 12.41 -29.49
N ALA A 135 27.94 13.59 -29.56
CA ALA A 135 27.94 14.39 -30.77
C ALA A 135 29.40 14.75 -31.11
N GLN A 136 29.89 14.27 -32.25
CA GLN A 136 31.18 14.70 -32.78
C GLN A 136 31.04 16.14 -33.28
N GLY A 137 31.97 16.99 -32.85
CA GLY A 137 31.97 18.42 -33.10
C GLY A 137 31.95 18.76 -34.60
N ALA A 138 31.17 19.77 -34.94
CA ALA A 138 31.17 20.37 -36.26
C ALA A 138 32.56 20.92 -36.60
N LEU A 139 33.09 20.46 -37.73
CA LEU A 139 34.32 20.97 -38.35
C LEU A 139 34.13 22.45 -38.69
N HIS A 140 34.96 23.31 -38.10
CA HIS A 140 35.12 24.70 -38.52
C HIS A 140 35.86 24.74 -39.87
N THR A 141 35.19 25.20 -40.92
CA THR A 141 35.84 25.77 -42.10
C THR A 141 35.18 27.10 -42.45
N ARG A 142 35.89 28.18 -42.16
CA ARG A 142 35.73 29.52 -42.76
C ARG A 142 37.17 29.94 -43.03
N GLY A 143 37.66 29.90 -44.26
CA GLY A 143 37.25 30.76 -45.37
C GLY A 143 38.36 31.78 -45.56
N GLY A 144 39.39 31.40 -46.32
CA GLY A 144 40.54 32.25 -46.61
C GLY A 144 40.15 33.37 -47.59
N TYR A 145 40.64 34.57 -47.31
CA TYR A 145 40.50 35.75 -48.17
C TYR A 145 41.77 35.88 -49.03
N ALA A 146 41.56 36.16 -50.31
CA ALA A 146 42.59 36.51 -51.27
C ALA A 146 43.20 37.89 -50.98
N CYS A 147 44.51 38.01 -51.18
CA CYS A 147 45.23 39.13 -51.81
C CYS A 147 46.64 38.64 -52.16
#